data_AF-A0A2M8NVR7-F1
#
_entry.id   AF-A0A2M8NVR7-F1
#
_cell.length_a   1.000
_cell.length_b   1.000
_cell.length_c   1.000
_cell.angle_alpha   90.00
_cell.angle_beta   90.00
_cell.angle_gamma   90.00
#
_symmetry.space_group_name_H-M   'P 1'
#
loop_
_entity.id
_entity.type
_entity.pdbx_description
1 polymer ?
#
loop_
_entity_poly.entity_id
_entity_poly.type
_entity_poly.pdbx_seq_one_letter_code
_entity_poly.pdbx_strand_id
1 'polypeptide(L)'
;MTYHPPTPPKIRRGYLRWLLLLFNAGILAGICFAYPALSQSAPHLSGNTARLVLMLWGIALMVHLGFVLFLEVSEGLFIARKQRIYQHRLAEYNRQRIKNRLNS
;
A
#
# COMPACT_ATOMS: atom_id res chain seq x y z
N MET A 1 21.80 21.17 29.44
CA MET A 1 21.14 20.13 28.61
C MET A 1 20.64 20.79 27.34
N THR A 2 21.25 20.47 26.18
CA THR A 2 20.77 20.95 24.87
C THR A 2 19.57 20.10 24.45
N TYR A 3 18.38 20.71 24.47
CA TYR A 3 17.16 20.05 24.02
C TYR A 3 17.11 20.02 22.49
N HIS A 4 17.31 18.85 21.90
CA HIS A 4 17.14 18.65 20.46
C HIS A 4 15.65 18.57 20.10
N PRO A 5 15.20 19.29 19.05
CA PRO A 5 13.82 19.22 18.61
C PRO A 5 13.49 17.82 18.06
N PRO A 6 12.28 17.29 18.32
CA PRO A 6 11.88 16.00 17.78
C PRO A 6 11.76 16.07 16.25
N THR A 7 12.39 15.14 15.55
CA THR A 7 12.29 15.04 14.08
C THR A 7 11.03 14.28 13.66
N PRO A 8 10.33 14.75 12.60
CA PRO A 8 9.11 14.09 12.15
C PRO A 8 9.42 12.71 11.55
N PRO A 9 8.58 11.69 11.78
CA PRO A 9 8.77 10.38 11.19
C PRO A 9 8.62 10.45 9.67
N LYS A 10 9.64 10.00 8.92
CA LYS A 10 9.57 9.87 7.46
C LYS A 10 8.63 8.70 7.11
N ILE A 11 7.54 9.01 6.40
CA ILE A 11 6.59 8.01 5.88
C ILE A 11 7.00 7.70 4.44
N ARG A 12 7.49 6.49 4.19
CA ARG A 12 7.77 6.01 2.83
C ARG A 12 6.53 5.26 2.35
N ARG A 13 5.74 5.88 1.46
CA ARG A 13 4.54 5.26 0.89
C ARG A 13 4.93 4.17 -0.13
N GLY A 14 4.26 3.02 -0.07
CA GLY A 14 4.49 1.86 -0.92
C GLY A 14 3.90 1.96 -2.34
N TYR A 15 4.09 3.08 -3.04
CA TYR A 15 3.49 3.33 -4.37
C TYR A 15 3.81 2.26 -5.42
N LEU A 16 4.99 1.63 -5.33
CA LEU A 16 5.40 0.57 -6.26
C LEU A 16 4.45 -0.64 -6.21
N ARG A 17 3.90 -0.96 -5.03
CA ARG A 17 3.00 -2.11 -4.84
C ARG A 17 1.67 -1.88 -5.55
N TRP A 18 1.16 -0.65 -5.46
CA TRP A 18 -0.05 -0.24 -6.17
C TRP A 18 0.14 -0.21 -7.68
N LEU A 19 1.28 0.27 -8.17
CA LEU A 19 1.63 0.21 -9.59
C LEU A 19 1.67 -1.23 -10.12
N LEU A 20 2.29 -2.15 -9.36
CA LEU A 20 2.38 -3.55 -9.74
C LEU A 20 1.00 -4.22 -9.79
N LEU A 21 0.14 -3.94 -8.81
CA LEU A 21 -1.24 -4.42 -8.77
C LEU A 21 -2.03 -3.90 -9.97
N LEU A 22 -1.94 -2.60 -10.25
CA LEU A 22 -2.70 -1.94 -11.31
C LEU A 22 -2.26 -2.42 -12.70
N PHE A 23 -0.96 -2.63 -12.90
CA PHE A 23 -0.43 -3.23 -14.12
C PHE A 23 -0.95 -4.66 -14.33
N ASN A 24 -0.89 -5.52 -13.31
CA ASN A 24 -1.39 -6.89 -13.42
C ASN A 24 -2.90 -6.94 -13.64
N ALA A 25 -3.66 -6.12 -12.90
CA ALA A 25 -5.11 -6.04 -13.06
C ALA A 25 -5.50 -5.52 -14.45
N GLY A 26 -4.76 -4.53 -14.97
CA GLY A 26 -4.96 -3.99 -16.32
C GLY A 26 -4.72 -5.02 -17.41
N ILE A 27 -3.65 -5.83 -17.31
CA ILE A 27 -3.41 -6.91 -18.28
C ILE A 27 -4.53 -7.94 -18.22
N LEU A 28 -4.93 -8.38 -17.02
CA LEU A 28 -6.02 -9.35 -16.88
C LEU A 28 -7.33 -8.80 -17.47
N ALA A 29 -7.68 -7.56 -17.17
CA ALA A 29 -8.87 -6.92 -17.73
C ALA A 29 -8.81 -6.86 -19.25
N GLY A 30 -7.66 -6.46 -19.82
CA GLY A 30 -7.44 -6.45 -21.27
C GLY A 30 -7.65 -7.83 -21.90
N ILE A 31 -7.13 -8.89 -21.27
CA ILE A 31 -7.31 -10.26 -21.75
C ILE A 31 -8.77 -10.69 -21.63
N CYS A 32 -9.46 -10.40 -20.53
CA CYS A 32 -10.87 -10.72 -20.37
C CYS A 32 -11.76 -10.01 -21.40
N PHE A 33 -11.47 -8.76 -21.76
CA PHE A 33 -12.19 -8.04 -22.82
C PHE A 33 -11.84 -8.54 -24.22
N ALA A 34 -10.59 -8.96 -24.45
CA ALA A 34 -10.16 -9.52 -25.73
C ALA A 34 -10.60 -10.99 -25.92
N TYR A 35 -10.85 -11.72 -24.84
CA TYR A 35 -11.14 -13.16 -24.86
C TYR A 35 -12.35 -13.55 -25.73
N PRO A 36 -13.50 -12.83 -25.72
CA PRO A 36 -14.63 -13.12 -26.60
C PRO A 36 -14.31 -12.94 -28.08
N ALA A 37 -13.53 -11.92 -28.43
CA ALA A 37 -13.10 -11.70 -29.81
C ALA A 37 -12.11 -12.78 -30.27
N LEU A 38 -11.16 -13.14 -29.40
CA LEU A 38 -10.19 -14.21 -29.63
C LEU A 38 -10.82 -15.59 -29.75
N SER A 39 -11.84 -15.91 -28.95
CA SER A 39 -12.53 -17.20 -29.00
C SER A 39 -13.35 -17.38 -30.28
N GLN A 40 -13.84 -16.29 -30.86
CA GLN A 40 -14.52 -16.29 -32.16
C GLN A 40 -13.54 -16.42 -33.33
N SER A 41 -12.39 -15.73 -33.28
CA SER A 41 -11.40 -15.75 -34.36
C SER A 41 -10.50 -16.99 -34.37
N ALA A 42 -10.25 -17.60 -33.21
CA ALA A 42 -9.35 -18.75 -33.06
C ALA A 42 -9.94 -19.81 -32.09
N PRO A 43 -10.99 -20.54 -32.51
CA PRO A 43 -11.73 -21.47 -31.65
C PRO A 43 -10.88 -22.65 -31.12
N HIS A 44 -9.76 -22.95 -31.77
CA HIS A 44 -8.79 -23.97 -31.36
C HIS A 44 -7.94 -23.57 -30.14
N LEU A 45 -7.84 -22.28 -29.82
CA LEU A 45 -7.17 -21.77 -28.61
C LEU A 45 -8.13 -21.60 -27.42
N SER A 46 -9.44 -21.75 -27.64
CA SER A 46 -10.51 -21.71 -26.64
C SER A 46 -10.57 -22.99 -25.78
N GLY A 47 -9.41 -23.49 -25.33
CA GLY A 47 -9.33 -24.69 -24.50
C GLY A 47 -9.70 -24.41 -23.04
N ASN A 48 -10.18 -25.46 -22.35
CA ASN A 48 -10.45 -25.47 -20.91
C ASN A 48 -9.24 -24.97 -20.08
N THR A 49 -8.03 -25.15 -20.60
CA THR A 49 -6.76 -24.66 -20.05
C THR A 49 -6.67 -23.14 -19.97
N ALA A 50 -7.15 -22.40 -20.98
CA ALA A 50 -7.12 -20.93 -20.96
C ALA A 50 -8.03 -20.37 -19.87
N ARG A 51 -9.19 -21.00 -19.65
CA ARG A 51 -10.12 -20.66 -18.56
C ARG A 51 -9.50 -20.93 -17.19
N LEU A 52 -8.83 -22.07 -17.03
CA LEU A 52 -8.10 -22.42 -15.80
C LEU A 52 -6.98 -21.43 -15.49
N VAL A 53 -6.19 -21.04 -16.48
CA VAL A 53 -5.12 -20.05 -16.33
C VAL A 53 -5.69 -18.69 -15.94
N LEU A 54 -6.78 -18.24 -16.58
CA LEU A 54 -7.45 -16.99 -16.22
C LEU A 54 -8.02 -17.02 -14.81
N MET A 55 -8.63 -18.13 -14.39
CA MET A 55 -9.13 -18.31 -13.02
C MET A 55 -7.99 -18.27 -12.00
N LEU A 56 -6.91 -19.02 -12.22
CA LEU A 56 -5.74 -19.04 -11.35
C LEU A 56 -5.09 -17.66 -11.25
N TRP A 57 -5.01 -16.94 -12.37
CA TRP A 57 -4.47 -15.59 -12.37
C TRP A 57 -5.37 -14.59 -11.65
N GLY A 58 -6.70 -14.70 -11.81
CA GLY A 58 -7.67 -13.92 -11.04
C GLY A 58 -7.54 -14.15 -9.53
N ILE A 59 -7.39 -15.42 -9.10
CA ILE A 59 -7.14 -15.77 -7.70
C ILE A 59 -5.81 -15.16 -7.22
N ALA A 60 -4.73 -15.29 -8.00
CA ALA A 60 -3.43 -14.70 -7.66
C ALA A 60 -3.51 -13.17 -7.50
N LEU A 61 -4.30 -12.49 -8.34
CA LEU A 61 -4.57 -11.06 -8.23
C LEU A 61 -5.35 -10.70 -6.96
N MET A 62 -6.36 -11.49 -6.58
CA MET A 62 -7.09 -11.29 -5.32
C MET A 62 -6.19 -11.50 -4.10
N VAL A 63 -5.32 -12.52 -4.13
CA VAL A 63 -4.31 -12.74 -3.09
C VAL A 63 -3.33 -11.57 -3.02
N HIS A 64 -2.84 -11.08 -4.17
CA HIS A 64 -1.95 -9.93 -4.23
C HIS A 64 -2.61 -8.66 -3.67
N LEU A 65 -3.88 -8.40 -4.02
CA LEU A 65 -4.67 -7.30 -3.47
C LEU A 65 -4.79 -7.42 -1.95
N GLY A 66 -5.14 -8.60 -1.44
CA GLY A 66 -5.21 -8.87 0.00
C GLY A 66 -3.89 -8.58 0.71
N PHE A 67 -2.77 -8.99 0.10
CA PHE A 67 -1.42 -8.74 0.63
C PHE A 67 -1.07 -7.24 0.64
N VAL A 68 -1.40 -6.50 -0.43
CA VAL A 68 -1.19 -5.05 -0.50
C VAL A 68 -2.00 -4.34 0.58
N LEU A 69 -3.29 -4.66 0.72
CA LEU A 69 -4.15 -4.08 1.76
C LEU A 69 -3.66 -4.40 3.17
N PHE A 70 -3.25 -5.66 3.41
CA PHE A 70 -2.71 -6.07 4.70
C PHE A 70 -1.44 -5.28 5.07
N LEU A 71 -0.54 -5.08 4.12
CA LEU A 71 0.67 -4.28 4.31
C LEU A 71 0.34 -2.79 4.54
N GLU A 72 -0.63 -2.24 3.81
CA GLU A 72 -1.08 -0.86 3.96
C GLU A 72 -1.62 -0.61 5.37
N VAL A 73 -2.49 -1.49 5.87
CA VAL A 73 -3.07 -1.42 7.22
C VAL A 73 -1.98 -1.55 8.27
N SER A 74 -1.05 -2.50 8.10
CA SER A 74 0.06 -2.73 9.01
C SER A 74 1.00 -1.52 9.08
N GLU A 75 1.34 -0.92 7.94
CA GLU A 75 2.13 0.31 7.87
C GLU A 75 1.38 1.48 8.49
N GLY A 76 0.07 1.61 8.23
CA GLY A 76 -0.80 2.62 8.84
C GLY A 76 -0.82 2.55 10.37
N LEU A 77 -0.95 1.36 10.94
CA LEU A 77 -0.89 1.14 12.40
C LEU A 77 0.47 1.52 12.98
N PHE A 78 1.55 1.14 12.30
CA PHE A 78 2.91 1.46 12.74
C PHE A 78 3.21 2.97 12.70
N ILE A 79 2.77 3.66 11.63
CA ILE A 79 2.88 5.11 11.49
C ILE A 79 2.06 5.81 12.57
N ALA A 80 0.81 5.39 12.80
CA ALA A 80 -0.05 5.95 13.83
C ALA A 80 0.59 5.85 15.22
N ARG A 81 1.22 4.70 15.53
CA ARG A 81 1.96 4.53 16.79
C ARG A 81 3.15 5.49 16.89
N LYS A 82 3.94 5.64 15.83
CA LYS A 82 5.06 6.61 15.79
C LYS A 82 4.60 8.06 15.92
N GLN A 83 3.49 8.42 15.28
CA GLN A 83 2.89 9.76 15.37
C GLN A 83 2.43 10.08 16.80
N ARG A 84 1.80 9.13 17.51
CA ARG A 84 1.42 9.33 18.92
C ARG A 84 2.64 9.61 19.81
N ILE A 85 3.72 8.85 19.64
CA ILE A 85 4.97 9.06 20.39
C ILE A 85 5.58 10.43 20.06
N TYR A 86 5.57 10.82 18.79
CA TYR A 86 6.06 12.13 18.35
C TYR A 86 5.27 13.27 18.98
N GLN A 87 3.93 13.20 18.97
CA GLN A 87 3.08 14.22 19.58
C GLN A 87 3.29 14.35 21.09
N HIS A 88 3.47 13.21 21.78
CA HIS A 88 3.78 13.23 23.22
C HIS A 88 5.10 13.98 23.49
N ARG A 89 6.18 13.66 22.76
CA ARG A 89 7.48 14.33 22.91
C ARG A 89 7.42 15.81 22.54
N LEU A 90 6.64 16.17 21.52
CA LEU A 90 6.46 17.56 21.11
C LEU A 90 5.75 18.37 22.21
N ALA A 91 4.75 17.78 22.88
CA ALA A 91 4.06 18.42 23.99
C ALA A 91 4.99 18.64 25.20
N GLU A 92 5.84 17.66 25.53
CA GLU A 92 6.86 17.79 26.58
C GLU A 92 7.90 18.87 26.25
N TYR A 93 8.40 18.87 25.01
CA TYR A 93 9.34 19.89 24.53
C TYR A 93 8.74 21.30 24.65
N ASN A 94 7.48 21.48 24.23
CA ASN A 94 6.79 22.76 24.35
C ASN A 94 6.61 23.19 25.81
N ARG A 95 6.25 22.26 26.71
CA ARG A 95 6.14 22.54 28.15
C ARG A 95 7.47 23.00 28.75
N GLN A 96 8.58 22.32 28.43
CA GLN A 96 9.90 22.68 28.91
C GLN A 96 10.37 24.03 28.36
N ARG A 97 10.10 24.31 27.08
CA ARG A 97 10.42 25.60 26.46
C ARG A 97 9.69 26.77 27.15
N ILE A 98 8.42 26.60 27.48
CA ILE A 98 7.64 27.62 28.21
C ILE A 98 8.18 27.81 29.62
N LYS A 99 8.47 26.72 30.35
CA LYS A 99 9.05 26.80 31.69
C LYS A 99 10.38 27.55 31.71
N ASN A 100 11.26 27.28 30.74
CA ASN A 100 12.53 27.99 30.61
C ASN A 100 12.34 29.48 30.29
N ARG A 101 11.30 29.87 29.56
CA ARG A 101 10.96 31.28 29.30
C ARG A 101 10.40 32.01 30.51
N LEU A 102 9.72 31.31 31.42
CA LEU A 102 9.15 31.90 32.63
C LEU A 102 10.18 32.05 33.76
N ASN A 103 11.25 31.25 33.71
CA ASN A 103 12.33 31.28 34.70
C ASN A 103 13.54 32.15 34.28
N SER A 104 13.50 32.77 33.09
CA SER A 104 14.45 33.79 32.62
C SER A 104 13.76 35.15 32.65
#